data_AF-A0A2G2LGI8-F1
#
_entry.id   AF-A0A2G2LGI8-F1
#
_cell.length_a   1.000
_cell.length_b   1.000
_cell.length_c   1.000
_cell.angle_alpha   90.00
_cell.angle_beta   90.00
_cell.angle_gamma   90.00
#
_symmetry.space_group_name_H-M   'P 1'
#
loop_
_entity.id
_entity.type
_entity.pdbx_description
1 polymer ?
#
loop_
_entity_poly.entity_id
_entity_poly.type
_entity_poly.pdbx_seq_one_letter_code
_entity_poly.pdbx_strand_id
1 'polypeptide(L)'
;MPRHANQLPSRRRSVNLTIRKDVMETVKALRLNASKAAETGIIQAIREAQEHQWRARNGAAIDQHNERIEQDGPLLTPGWTVEE
;
A
#
# COMPACT_ATOMS: atom_id res chain seq x y z
N MET A 1 17.52 -7.23 -7.25
CA MET A 1 17.35 -6.75 -5.87
C MET A 1 16.73 -5.36 -5.89
N PRO A 2 15.50 -5.14 -5.39
CA PRO A 2 14.97 -3.79 -5.30
C PRO A 2 15.73 -3.06 -4.19
N ARG A 3 16.44 -1.99 -4.57
CA ARG A 3 17.07 -1.07 -3.63
C ARG A 3 15.95 -0.42 -2.83
N HIS A 4 15.88 -0.68 -1.54
CA HIS A 4 15.14 0.17 -0.61
C HIS A 4 15.80 1.56 -0.66
N ALA A 5 15.25 2.45 -1.48
CA ALA A 5 15.65 3.84 -1.48
C ALA A 5 15.31 4.40 -0.09
N ASN A 6 16.35 4.55 0.73
CA ASN A 6 16.30 5.25 2.00
C ASN A 6 15.71 6.65 1.75
N GLN A 7 14.46 6.85 2.16
CA GLN A 7 13.74 8.10 1.97
C GLN A 7 14.29 9.12 2.95
N LEU A 8 15.17 10.00 2.45
CA LEU A 8 15.46 11.26 3.13
C LEU A 8 14.14 11.98 3.43
N PRO A 9 13.96 12.60 4.62
CA PRO A 9 12.71 13.28 4.96
C PRO A 9 12.45 14.37 3.91
N SER A 10 11.47 14.11 3.05
CA SER A 10 11.08 15.06 2.02
C SER A 10 10.57 16.31 2.72
N ARG A 11 11.19 17.46 2.48
CA ARG A 11 10.67 18.75 2.93
C ARG A 11 9.20 18.84 2.51
N ARG A 12 8.30 19.06 3.49
CA ARG A 12 6.87 19.25 3.19
C ARG A 12 6.73 20.46 2.30
N ARG A 13 6.03 20.29 1.18
CA ARG A 13 5.67 21.37 0.27
C ARG A 13 4.25 21.80 0.61
N SER A 14 4.03 23.10 0.79
CA SER A 14 2.66 23.62 0.86
C SER A 14 1.97 23.45 -0.49
N VAL A 15 0.74 22.94 -0.47
CA VAL A 15 -0.08 22.72 -1.66
C VAL A 15 -1.47 23.28 -1.38
N ASN A 16 -2.04 24.00 -2.34
CA ASN A 16 -3.42 24.47 -2.25
C ASN A 16 -4.36 23.33 -2.68
N LEU A 17 -5.31 22.97 -1.80
CA LEU A 17 -6.30 21.92 -2.05
C LEU A 17 -7.71 22.49 -1.86
N THR A 18 -8.61 22.14 -2.78
CA THR A 18 -10.03 22.48 -2.66
C THR A 18 -10.76 21.33 -1.96
N ILE A 19 -11.31 21.61 -0.78
CA ILE A 19 -12.14 20.68 -0.01
C ILE A 19 -13.54 21.29 0.12
N ARG A 20 -14.58 20.46 0.13
CA ARG A 20 -15.95 20.93 0.32
C ARG A 20 -16.11 21.70 1.64
N LYS A 21 -16.97 22.72 1.61
CA LYS A 21 -17.17 23.65 2.73
C LYS A 21 -17.70 22.95 3.98
N ASP A 22 -18.70 22.07 3.83
CA ASP A 22 -19.31 21.26 4.89
C ASP A 22 -18.27 20.44 5.68
N VAL A 23 -17.32 19.85 4.95
CA VAL A 23 -16.25 19.05 5.54
C VAL A 23 -15.29 19.96 6.33
N MET A 24 -14.91 21.11 5.78
CA MET A 24 -14.01 22.03 6.48
C MET A 24 -14.66 22.71 7.69
N GLU A 25 -15.96 22.99 7.65
CA GLU A 25 -16.73 23.46 8.81
C GLU A 25 -16.71 22.42 9.92
N THR A 26 -16.93 21.14 9.58
CA THR A 26 -16.84 20.02 10.53
C THR A 26 -15.44 19.87 11.12
N VAL A 27 -14.40 19.92 10.28
CA VAL A 27 -12.98 19.86 10.73
C VAL A 27 -12.66 20.98 11.72
N LYS A 28 -13.15 22.20 11.47
CA LYS A 28 -12.99 23.34 12.38
C LYS A 28 -13.75 23.14 13.69
N ALA A 29 -15.00 22.70 13.63
CA ALA A 29 -15.84 22.43 14.81
C ALA A 29 -15.19 21.37 15.72
N LEU A 30 -14.58 20.35 15.13
CA LEU A 30 -13.88 19.27 15.84
C LEU A 30 -12.40 19.59 16.15
N ARG A 31 -11.91 20.78 15.79
CA ARG A 31 -10.51 21.23 15.97
C ARG A 31 -9.48 20.23 15.40
N LEU A 32 -9.79 19.59 14.28
CA LEU A 32 -8.93 18.61 13.64
C LEU A 32 -7.84 19.30 12.79
N ASN A 33 -6.69 18.65 12.66
CA ASN A 33 -5.62 19.11 11.77
C ASN A 33 -5.91 18.65 10.33
N ALA A 34 -6.52 19.55 9.55
CA ALA A 34 -6.89 19.31 8.16
C ALA A 34 -5.72 18.83 7.29
N SER A 35 -4.55 19.45 7.43
CA SER A 35 -3.36 19.11 6.65
C SER A 35 -2.88 17.69 6.94
N LYS A 36 -2.84 17.30 8.22
CA LYS A 36 -2.42 15.94 8.62
C LYS A 36 -3.43 14.89 8.17
N ALA A 37 -4.72 15.20 8.27
CA ALA A 37 -5.79 14.31 7.80
C ALA A 37 -5.71 14.11 6.28
N ALA A 38 -5.52 15.19 5.52
CA ALA A 38 -5.35 15.12 4.07
C ALA A 38 -4.10 14.32 3.67
N GLU A 39 -2.96 14.56 4.32
CA GLU A 39 -1.72 13.80 4.09
C GLU A 39 -1.93 12.30 4.35
N THR A 40 -2.58 11.95 5.46
CA THR A 40 -2.87 10.54 5.78
C THR A 40 -3.78 9.90 4.74
N GLY A 41 -4.84 10.60 4.31
CA GLY A 41 -5.75 10.11 3.28
C GLY A 41 -5.05 9.91 1.93
N ILE A 42 -4.19 10.84 1.53
CA ILE A 42 -3.40 10.72 0.30
C ILE A 42 -2.44 9.52 0.37
N ILE A 43 -1.76 9.31 1.49
CA ILE A 43 -0.85 8.17 1.66
C ILE A 43 -1.62 6.84 1.52
N GLN A 44 -2.82 6.73 2.09
CA GLN A 44 -3.63 5.52 1.96
C GLN A 44 -4.09 5.31 0.51
N ALA A 45 -4.60 6.36 -0.15
CA ALA A 45 -5.00 6.27 -1.55
C ALA A 45 -3.84 5.87 -2.47
N ILE A 46 -2.61 6.37 -2.21
CA ILE A 46 -1.41 5.96 -2.94
C ILE A 46 -1.12 4.46 -2.75
N ARG A 47 -1.20 3.97 -1.51
CA ARG A 47 -0.97 2.54 -1.22
C ARG A 47 -1.97 1.65 -1.94
N GLU A 48 -3.25 1.99 -1.85
CA GLU A 48 -4.32 1.25 -2.54
C GLU A 48 -4.11 1.23 -4.06
N ALA A 49 -3.76 2.37 -4.65
CA ALA A 49 -3.49 2.46 -6.08
C ALA A 49 -2.27 1.62 -6.50
N GLN A 50 -1.20 1.64 -5.70
CA GLN A 50 -0.01 0.82 -5.93
C GLN A 50 -0.29 -0.67 -5.80
N GLU A 51 -1.06 -1.05 -4.78
CA GLU A 51 -1.46 -2.44 -4.56
C GLU A 51 -2.31 -2.95 -5.72
N HIS A 52 -3.30 -2.17 -6.16
CA HIS A 52 -4.13 -2.50 -7.32
C HIS A 52 -3.28 -2.66 -8.59
N GLN A 53 -2.35 -1.73 -8.84
CA GLN A 53 -1.46 -1.79 -9.99
C GLN A 53 -0.53 -3.01 -9.91
N TRP A 54 -0.03 -3.36 -8.73
CA TRP A 54 0.81 -4.53 -8.54
C TRP A 54 0.01 -5.82 -8.78
N ARG A 55 -1.19 -5.95 -8.20
CA ARG A 55 -2.06 -7.11 -8.42
C ARG A 55 -2.38 -7.29 -9.89
N ALA A 56 -2.75 -6.22 -10.59
CA ALA A 56 -3.03 -6.27 -12.02
C ALA A 56 -1.84 -6.72 -12.87
N ARG A 57 -0.60 -6.35 -12.48
CA ARG A 57 0.61 -6.74 -13.21
C ARG A 57 1.10 -8.16 -12.88
N ASN A 58 0.85 -8.64 -11.67
CA ASN A 58 1.46 -9.88 -11.18
C ASN A 58 0.48 -11.05 -11.13
N GLY A 59 -0.83 -10.84 -11.36
CA GLY A 59 -1.85 -11.90 -11.31
C GLY A 59 -1.44 -13.15 -12.08
N ALA A 60 -1.17 -13.02 -13.39
CA ALA A 60 -0.77 -14.16 -14.22
C ALA A 60 0.53 -14.86 -13.74
N ALA A 61 1.48 -14.11 -13.18
CA ALA A 61 2.72 -14.69 -12.65
C ALA A 61 2.48 -15.44 -11.34
N ILE A 62 1.55 -14.95 -10.50
CA ILE A 62 1.12 -15.62 -9.28
C ILE A 62 0.35 -16.89 -9.63
N ASP A 63 -0.58 -16.82 -10.58
CA ASP A 63 -1.37 -17.98 -11.01
C ASP A 63 -0.46 -19.09 -11.56
N GLN A 64 0.46 -18.74 -12.48
CA GLN A 64 1.44 -19.71 -13.00
C GLN A 64 2.34 -20.27 -11.88
N HIS A 65 2.74 -19.44 -10.91
CA HIS A 65 3.53 -19.90 -9.79
C HIS A 65 2.76 -20.91 -8.92
N ASN A 66 1.47 -20.66 -8.69
CA ASN A 66 0.58 -21.51 -7.92
C ASN A 66 0.32 -22.83 -8.65
N GLU A 67 -0.01 -22.80 -9.94
CA GLU A 67 -0.18 -24.01 -10.77
C GLU A 67 1.06 -24.92 -10.68
N ARG A 68 2.26 -24.32 -10.75
CA ARG A 68 3.52 -25.07 -10.63
C ARG A 68 3.75 -25.62 -9.20
N ILE A 69 3.32 -24.93 -8.12
CA ILE A 69 3.31 -25.55 -6.76
C ILE A 69 2.37 -26.74 -6.72
N GLU A 70 1.17 -26.61 -7.28
CA GLU A 70 0.15 -27.67 -7.23
C GLU A 70 0.60 -28.92 -7.99
N GLN A 71 1.32 -28.75 -9.10
CA GLN A 71 1.85 -29.84 -9.91
C GLN A 71 3.09 -30.48 -9.29
N ASP A 72 4.10 -29.68 -8.93
CA ASP A 72 5.44 -30.17 -8.60
C ASP A 72 5.71 -30.18 -7.08
N GLY A 73 4.82 -29.58 -6.29
CA GLY A 73 5.05 -29.28 -4.89
C GLY A 73 6.00 -28.08 -4.67
N PRO A 74 6.25 -27.74 -3.40
CA PRO A 74 7.27 -26.77 -3.05
C PRO A 74 8.68 -27.33 -3.32
N LEU A 75 9.60 -26.47 -3.78
CA LEU A 75 11.00 -26.85 -4.04
C LEU A 75 11.75 -27.32 -2.79
N LEU A 76 11.35 -26.83 -1.62
CA LEU A 76 11.94 -27.16 -0.33
C LEU A 76 10.82 -27.52 0.62
N THR A 77 10.98 -28.64 1.31
CA THR A 77 10.13 -29.02 2.42
C THR A 77 10.69 -28.40 3.69
N PRO A 78 9.99 -27.46 4.34
CA PRO A 78 10.46 -26.93 5.60
C PRO A 78 10.59 -28.01 6.68
N GLY A 79 11.60 -27.89 7.56
CA GLY A 79 11.81 -28.83 8.67
C GLY A 79 10.69 -28.84 9.72
N TRP A 80 9.72 -27.93 9.63
CA TRP A 80 8.53 -27.88 10.48
C TRP A 80 7.28 -28.50 9.84
N THR A 81 7.37 -29.00 8.60
CA THR A 81 6.26 -29.70 7.89
C THR A 81 6.36 -31.23 7.91
N VAL A 82 7.35 -31.80 8.62
CA VAL A 82 7.38 -33.23 8.92
C VAL A 82 6.47 -33.47 10.13
N GLU A 83 5.28 -34.04 9.93
CA GLU A 83 4.58 -34.76 11.00
C GLU A 83 5.42 -35.98 11.39
N GLU A 84 5.62 -36.18 12.70
CA GLU A 84 6.24 -37.39 13.29
C GLU A 84 5.42 -38.66 13.02
#